data_AF-A0A529I8E8-F1
#
_entry.id   AF-A0A529I8E8-F1
#
_cell.length_a   1.000
_cell.length_b   1.000
_cell.length_c   1.000
_cell.angle_alpha   90.00
_cell.angle_beta   90.00
_cell.angle_gamma   90.00
#
_symmetry.space_group_name_H-M   'P 1'
#
loop_
_entity.id
_entity.type
_entity.pdbx_description
1 polymer ?
#
loop_
_entity_poly.entity_id
_entity_poly.type
_entity_poly.pdbx_seq_one_letter_code
_entity_poly.pdbx_strand_id
1 'polypeptide(L)'
;KDTGSYPNLNIPPQVAAKQLTKEETDAKLAQLKGEQQAQLAKSGGGDQTASPAALNSLAKNHGDQALKQIETKCDPALDPSCN
;
A
#
# COMPACT_ATOMS: atom_id res chain seq x y z
N LYS A 1 -18.80 -3.13 26.02
CA LYS A 1 -18.26 -2.22 24.98
C LYS A 1 -17.82 -0.97 25.70
N ASP A 2 -16.52 -0.68 25.70
CA ASP A 2 -15.99 0.56 26.24
C ASP A 2 -16.20 1.64 25.17
N THR A 3 -17.04 2.64 25.46
CA THR A 3 -17.38 3.71 24.51
C THR A 3 -16.33 4.83 24.50
N GLY A 4 -15.26 4.69 25.29
CA GLY A 4 -14.32 5.77 25.53
C GLY A 4 -14.96 6.88 26.38
N SER A 5 -14.26 7.28 27.45
CA SER A 5 -14.72 8.41 28.27
C SER A 5 -14.34 9.72 27.59
N TYR A 6 -15.29 10.65 27.46
CA TYR A 6 -15.03 11.97 26.87
C TYR A 6 -14.03 12.73 27.76
N PRO A 7 -12.94 13.29 27.20
CA PRO A 7 -11.92 13.96 28.00
C PRO A 7 -12.48 15.25 28.60
N ASN A 8 -12.12 15.54 29.85
CA ASN A 8 -12.45 16.79 30.50
C ASN A 8 -11.73 17.95 29.78
N LEU A 9 -12.50 18.85 29.15
CA LEU A 9 -11.99 19.95 28.33
C LEU A 9 -11.24 21.04 29.14
N ASN A 10 -11.34 21.02 30.48
CA ASN A 10 -10.58 21.92 31.35
C ASN A 10 -9.15 21.41 31.65
N ILE A 11 -8.80 20.20 31.21
CA ILE A 11 -7.46 19.64 31.37
C ILE A 11 -6.77 19.71 30.01
N PRO A 12 -5.56 20.30 29.91
CA PRO A 12 -4.85 20.33 28.66
C PRO A 12 -4.60 18.89 28.17
N PRO A 13 -4.79 18.62 26.87
CA PRO A 13 -4.59 17.29 26.33
C PRO A 13 -3.15 16.85 26.58
N GLN A 14 -3.00 15.67 27.18
CA GLN A 14 -1.69 15.07 27.38
C GLN A 14 -1.18 14.56 26.02
N VAL A 15 0.06 14.90 25.69
CA VAL A 15 0.69 14.41 24.45
C VAL A 15 0.82 12.89 24.54
N ALA A 16 0.21 12.18 23.59
CA ALA A 16 0.19 10.72 23.57
C ALA A 16 1.57 10.10 23.29
N ALA A 17 2.48 10.87 22.71
CA ALA A 17 3.86 10.49 22.41
C ALA A 17 4.80 11.68 22.63
N LYS A 18 6.08 11.38 22.90
CA LYS A 18 7.13 12.40 22.91
C LYS A 18 7.22 13.02 21.51
N GLN A 19 7.23 14.35 21.45
CA GLN A 19 7.51 15.05 20.20
C GLN A 19 8.97 14.79 19.80
N LEU A 20 9.22 14.73 18.50
CA LEU A 20 10.58 14.58 17.97
C LEU A 20 11.39 15.82 18.32
N THR A 21 12.67 15.64 18.68
CA THR A 21 13.59 16.77 18.74
C THR A 21 13.87 17.32 17.35
N LYS A 22 14.49 18.49 17.27
CA LYS A 22 14.86 19.09 16.00
C LYS A 22 15.80 18.18 15.21
N GLU A 23 16.77 17.59 15.90
CA GLU A 23 17.77 16.70 15.33
C GLU A 23 17.13 15.42 14.80
N GLU A 24 16.20 14.82 15.56
CA GLU A 24 15.45 13.64 15.14
C GLU A 24 14.56 13.93 13.93
N THR A 25 13.97 15.14 13.88
CA THR A 25 13.17 15.59 12.74
C THR A 25 14.03 15.70 11.49
N ASP A 26 15.17 16.39 11.59
CA ASP A 26 16.09 16.61 10.48
C ASP A 26 16.65 15.26 9.96
N ALA A 27 16.97 14.31 10.85
CA ALA A 27 17.42 12.97 10.50
C ALA A 27 16.34 12.15 9.77
N LYS A 28 15.11 12.12 10.29
CA LYS A 28 13.99 11.40 9.64
C LYS A 28 13.62 12.01 8.30
N LEU A 29 13.71 13.33 8.17
CA LEU A 29 13.44 14.02 6.92
C LEU A 29 14.51 13.71 5.85
N ALA A 30 15.79 13.65 6.25
CA ALA A 30 16.86 13.20 5.37
C ALA A 30 16.66 11.75 4.91
N GLN A 31 16.28 10.84 5.81
CA GLN A 31 15.94 9.46 5.49
C GLN A 31 14.81 9.39 4.44
N LEU A 32 13.68 10.08 4.69
CA LEU A 32 12.54 10.09 3.78
C LEU A 32 12.90 10.63 2.39
N LYS A 33 13.74 11.67 2.31
CA LYS A 33 14.24 12.18 1.02
C LYS A 33 15.10 11.17 0.28
N GLY A 34 15.99 10.47 0.99
CA GLY A 34 16.80 9.40 0.41
C GLY A 34 15.95 8.25 -0.12
N GLU A 35 14.95 7.82 0.65
CA GLU A 35 13.98 6.78 0.23
C GLU A 35 13.14 7.23 -0.97
N GLN A 36 12.67 8.48 -0.99
CA GLN A 36 11.95 9.04 -2.13
C GLN A 36 12.82 9.03 -3.39
N GLN A 37 14.08 9.47 -3.31
CA GLN A 37 15.00 9.45 -4.43
C GLN A 37 15.30 8.02 -4.90
N ALA A 38 15.50 7.09 -3.96
CA ALA A 38 15.69 5.68 -4.28
C ALA A 38 14.45 5.08 -4.97
N GLN A 39 13.25 5.48 -4.55
CA GLN A 39 12.01 5.05 -5.17
C GLN A 39 11.80 5.69 -6.55
N LEU A 40 12.17 6.95 -6.75
CA LEU A 40 12.17 7.60 -8.05
C LEU A 40 13.14 6.91 -9.02
N ALA A 41 14.35 6.62 -8.56
CA ALA A 41 15.34 5.86 -9.33
C ALA A 41 14.85 4.45 -9.69
N LYS A 42 14.13 3.78 -8.77
CA LYS A 42 13.47 2.49 -9.04
C LYS A 42 12.26 2.62 -9.97
N SER A 43 11.52 3.73 -9.90
CA SER A 43 10.39 4.03 -10.80
C SER A 43 10.81 4.44 -12.20
N GLY A 44 12.11 4.67 -12.44
CA GLY A 44 12.68 4.71 -13.79
C GLY A 44 12.52 3.39 -14.57
N GLY A 45 12.12 2.31 -13.89
CA GLY A 45 11.74 1.03 -14.49
C GLY A 45 10.29 0.59 -14.17
N GLY A 46 9.43 1.50 -13.69
CA GLY A 46 7.99 1.27 -13.77
C GLY A 46 7.61 1.51 -15.21
N ASP A 47 7.16 0.46 -15.92
CA ASP A 47 6.85 0.43 -17.34
C ASP A 47 6.37 1.78 -17.89
N GLN A 48 7.32 2.63 -18.34
CA GLN A 48 7.01 3.89 -19.01
C GLN A 48 6.40 3.63 -20.41
N THR A 49 6.21 2.36 -20.77
CA THR A 49 5.61 1.90 -22.03
C THR A 49 4.23 1.28 -21.86
N ALA A 50 3.59 1.43 -20.70
CA ALA A 50 2.15 1.22 -20.59
C ALA A 50 1.43 2.37 -21.31
N SER A 51 1.42 2.30 -22.64
CA SER A 51 0.60 3.13 -23.51
C SER A 51 -0.82 3.21 -22.94
N PRO A 52 -1.54 4.33 -23.09
CA PRO A 52 -2.95 4.42 -22.70
C PRO A 52 -3.78 3.25 -23.23
N ALA A 53 -3.41 2.65 -24.37
CA ALA A 53 -4.01 1.43 -24.89
C ALA A 53 -3.74 0.19 -24.03
N ALA A 54 -2.51 0.01 -23.55
CA ALA A 54 -2.13 -1.07 -22.64
C ALA A 54 -2.84 -0.94 -21.29
N LEU A 55 -2.94 0.28 -20.74
CA LEU A 55 -3.69 0.56 -19.53
C LEU A 55 -5.19 0.28 -19.69
N ASN A 56 -5.78 0.67 -20.83
CA ASN A 56 -7.19 0.36 -21.14
C ASN A 56 -7.43 -1.14 -21.31
N SER A 57 -6.50 -1.86 -21.94
CA SER A 57 -6.57 -3.32 -22.07
C SER A 57 -6.50 -3.99 -20.70
N LEU A 58 -5.57 -3.56 -19.84
CA LEU A 58 -5.46 -4.07 -18.48
C LEU A 58 -6.73 -3.80 -17.67
N ALA A 59 -7.27 -2.58 -17.72
CA ALA A 59 -8.49 -2.23 -17.01
C ALA A 59 -9.67 -3.13 -17.41
N LYS A 60 -9.80 -3.45 -18.70
CA LYS A 60 -10.87 -4.33 -19.21
C LYS A 60 -10.66 -5.80 -18.86
N ASN A 61 -9.42 -6.28 -18.90
CA ASN A 61 -9.13 -7.72 -18.93
C ASN A 61 -8.55 -8.26 -17.61
N HIS A 62 -8.19 -7.42 -16.65
CA HIS A 62 -7.52 -7.88 -15.42
C HIS A 62 -8.36 -8.88 -14.61
N GLY A 63 -9.68 -8.69 -14.56
CA GLY A 63 -10.61 -9.59 -13.86
C GLY A 63 -10.60 -10.99 -14.46
N ASP A 64 -10.82 -11.10 -15.76
CA ASP A 64 -10.83 -12.38 -16.49
C ASP A 64 -9.47 -13.07 -16.44
N GLN A 65 -8.38 -12.31 -16.51
CA GLN A 65 -7.04 -12.85 -16.36
C GLN A 65 -6.79 -13.40 -14.94
N ALA A 66 -7.28 -12.71 -13.91
CA ALA A 66 -7.19 -13.18 -12.53
C ALA A 66 -8.02 -14.45 -12.30
N LEU A 67 -9.26 -14.48 -12.82
CA LEU A 67 -10.12 -15.66 -12.76
C LEU A 67 -9.46 -16.84 -13.47
N LYS A 68 -8.94 -16.64 -14.67
CA LYS A 68 -8.21 -17.69 -15.40
C LYS A 68 -6.98 -18.21 -14.62
N GLN A 69 -6.25 -17.35 -13.92
CA GLN A 69 -5.13 -17.77 -13.07
C GLN A 69 -5.56 -18.56 -11.84
N ILE A 70 -6.77 -18.32 -11.33
CA ILE A 70 -7.37 -19.08 -10.23
C ILE A 70 -7.87 -20.43 -10.76
N GLU A 71 -8.59 -20.44 -11.88
CA GLU A 71 -9.14 -21.64 -12.52
C GLU A 71 -8.05 -22.59 -13.05
N THR A 72 -6.95 -22.06 -13.60
CA THR A 72 -5.83 -22.89 -14.07
C THR A 72 -5.04 -23.54 -12.94
N LYS A 73 -5.22 -23.09 -11.71
CA LYS A 73 -4.72 -23.76 -10.51
C LYS A 73 -5.82 -24.64 -9.95
N CYS A 74 -6.23 -25.66 -10.71
CA CYS A 74 -7.09 -26.69 -10.17
C CYS A 74 -6.41 -27.35 -8.97
N ASP A 75 -6.96 -27.10 -7.79
CA ASP A 75 -6.63 -27.85 -6.60
C ASP A 75 -7.54 -29.08 -6.56
N PRO A 76 -7.03 -30.30 -6.82
CA PRO A 76 -7.84 -31.52 -6.84
C PRO A 76 -8.45 -31.87 -5.46
N ALA A 77 -8.01 -31.21 -4.38
CA ALA A 77 -8.65 -31.32 -3.07
C ALA A 77 -9.89 -30.41 -2.91
N LEU A 78 -10.00 -29.34 -3.70
CA LEU A 78 -11.11 -28.38 -3.67
C LEU A 78 -12.07 -28.54 -4.85
N ASP A 79 -11.60 -29.02 -6.00
CA ASP A 79 -12.41 -29.35 -7.17
C ASP A 79 -12.13 -30.78 -7.67
N PRO A 80 -12.91 -31.77 -7.23
CA PRO A 80 -12.74 -33.18 -7.62
C PRO A 80 -13.14 -33.48 -9.07
N SER A 81 -13.72 -32.51 -9.77
CA SER A 81 -14.20 -32.66 -11.16
C SER A 81 -13.22 -32.10 -12.19
N CYS A 82 -12.18 -31.40 -11.73
CA CYS A 82 -11.14 -30.89 -12.62
C CYS A 82 -10.24 -32.03 -13.11
N ASN A 83 -10.37 -32.36 -14.41
CA ASN A 83 -9.53 -33.31 -15.15
C ASN A 83 -8.72 -32.59 -16.22
#